data_AF-A0A3A4T0B2-F1
#
_entry.id   AF-A0A3A4T0B2-F1
#
_cell.length_a   1.000
_cell.length_b   1.000
_cell.length_c   1.000
_cell.angle_alpha   90.00
_cell.angle_beta   90.00
_cell.angle_gamma   90.00
#
_symmetry.space_group_name_H-M   'P 1'
#
loop_
_entity.id
_entity.type
_entity.pdbx_description
1 polymer ?
#
loop_
_entity_poly.entity_id
_entity_poly.type
_entity_poly.pdbx_seq_one_letter_code
_entity_poly.pdbx_strand_id
1 'polypeptide(L)' 'MENAIITKGRLESSRRIILDEDIPDMGDSFEIIILRRNPAAKVRPARKAGTLKGMIHMKDDFDEPLEDFKEYME' A
#
# COMPACT_ATOMS: atom_id res chain seq x y z
N MET A 1 5.75 -32.16 23.85
CA MET A 1 5.81 -31.56 22.50
C MET A 1 4.62 -30.64 22.40
N GLU A 2 4.84 -29.34 22.22
CA GLU A 2 3.75 -28.39 22.00
C GLU A 2 3.30 -28.50 20.55
N ASN A 3 2.01 -28.78 20.35
CA ASN A 3 1.42 -28.89 19.02
C ASN A 3 0.73 -27.56 18.70
N ALA A 4 1.10 -26.94 17.57
CA ALA A 4 0.48 -25.69 17.11
C ALA A 4 -0.31 -25.93 15.82
N ILE A 5 -1.48 -25.30 15.72
CA ILE A 5 -2.32 -25.32 14.52
C ILE A 5 -2.20 -23.96 13.84
N ILE A 6 -1.86 -23.98 12.56
CA ILE A 6 -1.72 -22.78 11.74
C ILE A 6 -2.80 -22.82 10.67
N THR A 7 -3.80 -21.95 10.78
CA THR A 7 -4.83 -21.76 9.76
C THR A 7 -4.92 -20.28 9.35
N LYS A 8 -5.65 -20.03 8.27
CA LYS A 8 -5.95 -18.70 7.76
C LYS A 8 -7.40 -18.35 8.04
N GLY A 9 -7.71 -17.08 7.89
CA GLY A 9 -9.05 -16.59 8.06
C GLY A 9 -9.12 -15.10 7.87
N ARG A 10 -10.28 -14.55 8.21
CA ARG A 10 -10.55 -13.12 8.14
C ARG A 10 -11.16 -12.61 9.44
N LEU A 11 -10.82 -11.38 9.78
CA LEU A 11 -11.46 -10.65 10.86
C LEU A 11 -12.80 -10.11 10.35
N GLU A 12 -13.91 -10.56 10.94
CA GLU A 12 -15.24 -10.01 10.65
C GLU A 12 -15.51 -8.76 11.51
N SER A 13 -15.06 -8.79 12.77
CA SER A 13 -15.11 -7.66 13.70
C SER A 13 -13.99 -7.77 14.73
N SER A 14 -13.81 -6.76 15.58
CA SER A 14 -12.78 -6.76 16.63
C SER A 14 -12.82 -7.96 17.59
N ARG A 15 -13.92 -8.72 17.63
CA ARG A 15 -14.11 -9.88 18.51
C ARG A 15 -14.49 -11.17 17.77
N ARG A 16 -14.54 -11.16 16.44
CA ARG A 16 -14.96 -12.33 15.66
C ARG A 16 -14.03 -12.56 14.48
N ILE A 17 -13.43 -13.74 14.48
CA ILE A 17 -12.60 -14.25 13.39
C ILE A 17 -13.34 -15.42 12.77
N ILE A 18 -13.38 -15.45 11.44
CA ILE A 18 -13.88 -16.59 10.67
C ILE A 18 -12.65 -17.28 10.10
N LEU A 19 -12.47 -18.55 10.47
CA LEU A 19 -11.39 -19.39 9.99
C LEU A 19 -11.80 -20.05 8.67
N ASP A 20 -10.81 -20.32 7.83
CA ASP A 20 -11.03 -21.00 6.55
C ASP A 20 -11.23 -22.52 6.75
N GLU A 21 -10.78 -23.05 7.90
CA GLU A 21 -10.82 -24.46 8.27
C GLU A 21 -11.29 -24.61 9.72
N ASP A 22 -11.93 -25.75 10.03
CA ASP A 22 -12.31 -26.10 11.38
C ASP A 22 -11.09 -26.49 12.22
N ILE A 23 -11.07 -26.07 13.48
CA ILE A 23 -10.03 -26.48 14.44
C ILE A 23 -10.51 -27.77 15.13
N PRO A 24 -9.64 -28.80 15.27
CA PRO A 24 -9.96 -29.98 16.07
C PRO A 24 -10.16 -29.61 17.54
N ASP A 25 -10.80 -30.48 18.31
CA ASP A 25 -10.95 -30.29 19.76
C ASP A 25 -9.57 -30.22 20.44
N MET A 26 -9.26 -29.08 21.05
CA MET A 26 -8.01 -28.83 21.78
C MET A 26 -8.22 -28.77 23.30
N GLY A 27 -9.42 -29.14 23.78
CA GLY A 27 -9.80 -29.00 25.18
C GLY A 27 -10.15 -27.56 25.58
N ASP A 28 -10.15 -27.30 26.89
CA ASP A 28 -10.81 -26.13 27.46
C ASP A 28 -10.02 -24.80 27.33
N SER A 29 -8.70 -24.85 27.09
CA SER A 29 -7.87 -23.64 27.05
C SER A 29 -6.75 -23.72 26.02
N PHE A 30 -6.61 -22.66 25.22
CA PHE A 30 -5.55 -22.51 24.23
C PHE A 30 -5.20 -21.02 24.04
N GLU A 31 -4.00 -20.77 23.51
CA GLU A 31 -3.55 -19.42 23.15
C GLU A 31 -3.69 -19.20 21.63
N ILE A 32 -4.09 -17.99 21.23
CA ILE A 32 -4.26 -17.62 19.82
C ILE A 32 -3.23 -16.55 19.46
N ILE A 33 -2.43 -16.80 18.42
CA ILE A 33 -1.51 -15.82 17.83
C ILE A 33 -2.05 -15.39 16.46
N ILE A 34 -2.37 -14.10 16.31
CA ILE A 34 -2.89 -13.55 15.05
C ILE A 34 -1.76 -12.81 14.34
N LEU A 35 -1.32 -13.37 13.21
CA LEU A 35 -0.33 -12.74 12.34
C LEU A 35 -1.03 -12.03 11.18
N ARG A 36 -0.89 -10.69 11.12
CA ARG A 36 -1.37 -9.95 9.95
C ARG A 36 -0.50 -10.30 8.76
N ARG A 37 -1.05 -11.01 7.78
CA ARG A 37 -0.38 -11.20 6.49
C ARG A 37 -0.27 -9.84 5.82
N ASN A 38 0.92 -9.26 5.86
CA ASN A 38 1.19 -8.09 5.05
C ASN A 38 1.06 -8.58 3.60
N PRO A 39 0.11 -8.08 2.78
CA PRO A 39 0.14 -8.39 1.37
C PRO A 39 1.53 -7.93 0.92
N ALA A 40 2.33 -8.86 0.42
CA ALA A 40 3.67 -8.57 -0.09
C ALA A 40 3.54 -7.26 -0.86
N ALA A 41 4.19 -6.20 -0.37
CA ALA A 41 3.95 -4.84 -0.82
C ALA A 41 3.92 -4.90 -2.34
N LYS A 42 2.74 -4.65 -2.96
CA LYS A 42 2.58 -4.84 -4.41
C LYS A 42 3.78 -4.18 -5.04
N VAL A 43 4.67 -5.00 -5.62
CA VAL A 43 5.93 -4.51 -6.16
C VAL A 43 5.51 -3.51 -7.21
N ARG A 44 5.62 -2.23 -6.89
CA ARG A 44 5.24 -1.18 -7.83
C ARG A 44 6.21 -1.34 -9.00
N PRO A 45 5.71 -1.42 -10.23
CA PRO A 45 6.62 -1.49 -11.38
C PRO A 45 7.59 -0.31 -11.31
N ALA A 46 8.86 -0.57 -11.62
CA ALA A 46 9.85 0.48 -11.70
C ALA A 46 9.37 1.54 -12.71
N ARG A 47 9.47 2.83 -12.34
CA ARG A 47 9.13 3.92 -13.26
C ARG A 47 10.13 3.92 -14.41
N LYS A 48 9.66 4.04 -15.65
CA LYS A 48 10.54 4.18 -16.82
C LYS A 48 10.99 5.63 -16.96
N ALA A 49 12.31 5.87 -16.96
CA ALA A 49 12.86 7.19 -17.23
C ALA A 49 12.48 7.66 -18.63
N GLY A 50 12.17 8.95 -18.78
CA GLY A 50 11.84 9.54 -20.08
C GLY A 50 10.44 9.22 -20.63
N THR A 51 9.52 8.70 -19.81
CA THR A 51 8.13 8.42 -20.24
C THR A 51 7.41 9.66 -20.82
N LEU A 52 7.82 10.86 -20.39
CA LEU A 52 7.28 12.15 -20.85
C LEU A 52 8.26 12.95 -21.71
N LYS A 53 9.35 12.34 -22.18
CA LYS A 53 10.34 13.04 -23.01
C LYS A 53 9.67 13.54 -24.29
N GLY A 54 9.77 14.85 -24.57
CA GLY A 54 9.17 15.47 -25.75
C GLY A 54 7.67 15.74 -25.65
N MET A 55 7.01 15.38 -24.55
CA MET A 55 5.59 15.68 -24.32
C MET A 55 5.38 17.10 -23.76
N ILE A 56 6.43 17.72 -23.24
CA ILE A 56 6.41 19.08 -22.72
C ILE A 56 7.11 19.97 -23.73
N HIS A 57 6.39 20.97 -24.23
CA HIS A 57 6.93 22.02 -25.08
C HIS A 57 7.03 23.30 -24.25
N MET A 58 8.25 23.79 -24.06
CA MET A 58 8.51 25.10 -23.47
C MET A 58 8.60 26.10 -24.63
N LYS A 59 7.83 27.18 -24.54
CA LYS A 59 7.93 28.28 -25.50
C LYS A 59 9.23 29.04 -25.28
N ASP A 60 9.71 29.70 -26.32
CA ASP A 60 10.93 30.51 -26.27
C ASP A 60 10.81 31.72 -25.32
N ASP A 61 9.58 32.16 -25.03
CA ASP A 61 9.25 33.27 -24.14
C ASP A 61 9.02 32.85 -22.67
N PHE A 62 9.32 31.61 -22.29
CA PHE A 62 8.96 31.08 -20.96
C PHE A 62 9.54 31.90 -19.78
N ASP A 63 10.75 32.43 -19.95
CA ASP A 63 11.42 33.23 -18.93
C ASP A 63 11.02 34.72 -18.97
N GLU A 64 10.21 35.14 -19.96
CA GLU A 64 9.74 36.52 -20.05
C GLU A 64 8.68 36.81 -18.97
N PRO A 65 8.72 38.01 -18.35
CA PRO A 65 7.70 38.39 -17.40
C PRO A 65 6.35 38.51 -18.09
N LEU A 66 5.34 37.88 -17.51
CA LEU A 66 3.94 38.08 -17.88
C LEU A 66 3.62 39.58 -17.84
N GLU A 67 2.84 40.10 -18.80
CA GLU A 67 2.54 41.54 -18.88
C GLU A 67 2.09 42.13 -17.53
N ASP A 68 1.23 41.43 -16.82
CA ASP A 68 0.66 41.87 -15.52
C ASP A 68 1.68 41.85 -14.37
N PHE A 69 2.85 41.23 -14.57
CA PHE A 69 3.88 41.03 -13.55
C PHE A 69 5.18 41.81 -13.83
N LYS A 70 5.25 42.57 -14.93
CA LYS A 70 6.43 43.37 -15.29
C LYS A 70 6.85 44.35 -14.21
N GLU A 71 5.88 44.95 -13.51
CA GLU A 71 6.11 45.93 -12.43
C GLU A 71 6.81 45.33 -11.20
N TYR A 72 6.76 44.00 -11.01
CA TYR A 72 7.31 43.33 -9.83
C TYR A 72 8.74 42.78 -10.02
N MET A 73 9.35 43.00 -11.19
CA MET A 73 10.68 42.47 -11.55
C MET A 73 11.82 43.49 -11.37
N GLU A 74 11.53 44.67 -10.83
CA GLU A 74 12.50 45.73 -10.50
C GLU A 74 13.14 45.58 -9.11
#